data_AF-A0A2U3DRS2-F1
#
_entry.id   AF-A0A2U3DRS2-F1
#
_cell.length_a   1.000
_cell.length_b   1.000
_cell.length_c   1.000
_cell.angle_alpha   90.00
_cell.angle_beta   90.00
_cell.angle_gamma   90.00
#
_symmetry.space_group_name_H-M   'P 1'
#
loop_
_entity.id
_entity.type
_entity.pdbx_description
1 polymer ?
#
loop_
_entity_poly.entity_id
_entity_poly.type
_entity_poly.pdbx_seq_one_letter_code
_entity_poly.pdbx_strand_id
1 'polypeptide(L)'
;MTTEDPQLTARVQWWDGHNICVLCPWCDERHHHGFNGEYTEHLRLAHCNPMRNGEVRTLEYQLQFPIHPPHVGYEIDKQKFQFVAGETLTSEERVLPDDELERLRYRFESQVERKPKWKTETHTMFQDISVIDTVVSEMVGGNVQYVETTCKPLMKRKSFCTELSLDLVAQRGLR
;
A
#
# COMPACT_ATOMS: atom_id res chain seq x y z
N MET A 1 -10.66 13.68 38.88
CA MET A 1 -9.62 12.72 38.44
C MET A 1 -10.03 12.25 37.06
N THR A 2 -9.49 12.88 36.02
CA THR A 2 -9.73 12.52 34.61
C THR A 2 -8.97 11.24 34.33
N THR A 3 -9.64 10.08 34.40
CA THR A 3 -9.16 8.86 33.78
C THR A 3 -9.22 9.09 32.27
N GLU A 4 -8.13 9.58 31.71
CA GLU A 4 -7.89 9.52 30.27
C GLU A 4 -7.92 8.03 29.91
N ASP A 5 -8.99 7.59 29.27
CA ASP A 5 -9.08 6.25 28.72
C ASP A 5 -7.90 6.12 27.74
N PRO A 6 -7.00 5.13 27.91
CA PRO A 6 -5.85 5.01 27.03
C PRO A 6 -6.35 4.93 25.60
N GLN A 7 -5.84 5.82 24.74
CA GLN A 7 -6.20 5.81 23.32
C GLN A 7 -5.76 4.48 22.73
N LEU A 8 -6.70 3.57 22.55
CA LEU A 8 -6.40 2.20 22.16
C LEU A 8 -6.01 2.18 20.68
N THR A 9 -4.92 1.49 20.42
CA THR A 9 -4.34 1.37 19.09
C THR A 9 -4.46 -0.08 18.63
N ALA A 10 -4.98 -0.30 17.44
CA ALA A 10 -5.10 -1.61 16.81
C ALA A 10 -4.00 -1.79 15.77
N ARG A 11 -3.17 -2.82 15.92
CA ARG A 11 -2.15 -3.17 14.93
C ARG A 11 -2.82 -3.76 13.69
N VAL A 12 -2.51 -3.19 12.53
CA VAL A 12 -2.93 -3.72 11.24
C VAL A 12 -2.19 -5.03 10.98
N GLN A 13 -2.93 -6.08 10.59
CA GLN A 13 -2.41 -7.41 10.29
C GLN A 13 -2.12 -7.57 8.80
N TRP A 14 -3.03 -7.10 7.95
CA TRP A 14 -2.84 -7.01 6.51
C TRP A 14 -3.77 -5.95 5.91
N TRP A 15 -3.44 -5.43 4.73
CA TRP A 15 -4.27 -4.50 3.99
C TRP A 15 -4.01 -4.59 2.48
N ASP A 16 -5.01 -4.25 1.67
CA ASP A 16 -4.91 -4.06 0.22
C ASP A 16 -5.37 -2.64 -0.16
N GLY A 17 -5.62 -2.36 -1.44
CA GLY A 17 -6.09 -1.02 -1.88
C GLY A 17 -7.50 -0.62 -1.42
N HIS A 18 -8.29 -1.55 -0.87
CA HIS A 18 -9.70 -1.37 -0.55
C HIS A 18 -10.09 -1.90 0.84
N ASN A 19 -9.29 -2.75 1.46
CA ASN A 19 -9.61 -3.45 2.70
C ASN A 19 -8.43 -3.43 3.68
N ILE A 20 -8.75 -3.40 4.97
CA ILE A 20 -7.79 -3.59 6.08
C ILE A 20 -8.32 -4.67 7.01
N CYS A 21 -7.43 -5.50 7.52
CA CYS A 21 -7.69 -6.40 8.64
C CYS A 21 -6.84 -6.01 9.85
N VAL A 22 -7.48 -5.97 11.02
CA VAL A 22 -6.85 -5.57 12.27
C VAL A 22 -7.21 -6.53 13.38
N LEU A 23 -6.33 -6.66 14.38
CA LEU A 23 -6.67 -7.32 15.63
C LEU A 23 -7.36 -6.30 16.54
N CYS A 24 -8.64 -6.55 16.87
CA CYS A 24 -9.42 -5.64 17.69
C CYS A 24 -8.88 -5.61 19.12
N PRO A 25 -8.52 -4.43 19.68
CA PRO A 25 -7.99 -4.33 21.04
C PRO A 25 -9.05 -4.58 22.13
N TRP A 26 -10.31 -4.79 21.75
CA TRP A 26 -11.44 -4.94 22.68
C TRP A 26 -11.94 -6.37 22.83
N CYS A 27 -11.90 -7.17 21.76
CA CYS A 27 -12.38 -8.55 21.75
C CYS A 27 -11.32 -9.56 21.31
N ASP A 28 -10.12 -9.10 20.96
CA ASP A 28 -9.03 -9.91 20.41
C ASP A 28 -9.39 -10.70 19.13
N GLU A 29 -10.52 -10.38 18.50
CA GLU A 29 -10.92 -10.94 17.21
C GLU A 29 -10.46 -10.06 16.03
N ARG A 30 -10.44 -10.66 14.84
CA ARG A 30 -10.08 -9.94 13.61
C ARG A 30 -11.27 -9.15 13.09
N HIS A 31 -11.07 -7.85 12.91
CA HIS A 31 -12.03 -6.97 12.27
C HIS A 31 -11.58 -6.59 10.87
N HIS A 32 -12.55 -6.39 9.99
CA HIS A 32 -12.35 -5.95 8.61
C HIS A 32 -12.95 -4.56 8.42
N HIS A 33 -12.19 -3.68 7.79
CA HIS A 33 -12.59 -2.31 7.49
C HIS A 33 -12.33 -2.00 6.02
N GLY A 34 -13.09 -1.06 5.47
CA GLY A 34 -12.77 -0.47 4.17
C GLY A 34 -11.54 0.44 4.26
N PHE A 35 -10.76 0.48 3.19
CA PHE A 35 -9.57 1.32 3.03
C PHE A 35 -9.72 2.25 1.83
N ASN A 36 -9.26 3.48 2.01
CA ASN A 36 -9.28 4.51 0.99
C ASN A 36 -7.88 4.87 0.47
N GLY A 37 -6.83 4.17 0.92
CA GLY A 37 -5.44 4.45 0.52
C GLY A 37 -4.70 5.46 1.41
N GLU A 38 -5.37 6.13 2.34
CA GLU A 38 -4.71 7.06 3.26
C GLU A 38 -4.10 6.30 4.43
N TYR A 39 -2.92 6.67 4.94
CA TYR A 39 -2.26 5.93 6.04
C TYR A 39 -2.34 6.64 7.40
N THR A 40 -2.82 7.88 7.40
CA THR A 40 -2.91 8.74 8.58
C THR A 40 -4.35 8.79 9.12
N GLU A 41 -4.50 8.94 10.44
CA GLU A 41 -5.76 9.32 11.09
C GLU A 41 -6.96 8.34 10.92
N HIS A 42 -6.72 7.03 10.99
CA HIS A 42 -7.81 6.05 10.97
C HIS A 42 -8.37 5.77 12.35
N LEU A 43 -9.32 6.59 12.78
CA LEU A 43 -10.20 6.25 13.90
C LEU A 43 -11.28 5.28 13.39
N ARG A 44 -11.39 4.11 14.01
CA ARG A 44 -12.35 3.07 13.62
C ARG A 44 -13.21 2.68 14.79
N LEU A 45 -14.49 2.46 14.49
CA LEU A 45 -15.45 1.91 15.43
C LEU A 45 -15.24 0.41 15.56
N ALA A 46 -15.28 -0.09 16.79
CA ALA A 46 -15.35 -1.50 17.07
C ALA A 46 -16.75 -2.01 16.70
N HIS A 47 -16.81 -3.02 15.82
CA HIS A 47 -18.07 -3.70 15.47
C HIS A 47 -18.40 -4.85 16.42
N CYS A 48 -17.42 -5.29 17.22
CA CYS A 48 -17.71 -6.12 18.37
C CYS A 48 -18.59 -5.29 19.32
N ASN A 49 -19.48 -5.96 20.05
CA ASN A 49 -20.32 -5.33 21.08
C ASN A 49 -19.73 -5.64 22.48
N PRO A 50 -18.51 -5.14 22.80
CA PRO A 50 -17.84 -5.51 24.03
C PRO A 50 -18.58 -4.85 25.19
N MET A 51 -19.06 -5.65 26.13
CA MET A 51 -19.57 -5.13 27.39
C MET A 51 -18.40 -4.57 28.20
N ARG A 52 -18.37 -3.26 28.44
CA ARG A 52 -17.45 -2.63 29.38
C ARG A 52 -18.28 -2.10 30.55
N ASN A 53 -18.07 -2.66 31.73
CA ASN A 53 -18.79 -2.28 32.97
C ASN A 53 -20.34 -2.40 32.88
N GLY A 54 -20.86 -3.31 32.05
CA GLY A 54 -22.31 -3.54 31.93
C GLY A 54 -23.05 -2.55 31.04
N GLU A 55 -22.35 -1.63 30.37
CA GLU A 55 -22.93 -0.71 29.37
C GLU A 55 -22.42 -1.04 27.97
N VAL A 56 -23.32 -0.97 26.99
CA VAL A 56 -22.96 -0.97 25.57
C VAL A 56 -22.42 0.42 25.24
N ARG A 57 -21.11 0.50 24.97
CA ARG A 57 -20.46 1.73 24.54
C ARG A 57 -19.96 1.56 23.12
N THR A 58 -20.10 2.61 22.32
CA THR A 58 -19.42 2.70 21.04
C THR A 58 -17.94 2.90 21.34
N LEU A 59 -17.12 1.89 21.04
CA LEU A 59 -15.70 1.93 21.32
C LEU A 59 -14.92 2.21 20.05
N GLU A 60 -14.00 3.16 20.13
CA GLU A 60 -13.15 3.57 19.03
C GLU A 60 -11.71 3.13 19.30
N TYR A 61 -10.96 2.92 18.23
CA TYR A 61 -9.51 2.70 18.28
C TYR A 61 -8.85 3.28 17.05
N GLN A 62 -7.57 3.62 17.19
CA GLN A 62 -6.75 4.11 16.09
C GLN A 62 -6.03 2.97 15.39
N LEU A 63 -6.03 2.94 14.06
CA LEU A 63 -5.22 1.98 13.32
C LEU A 63 -3.75 2.39 13.31
N GLN A 64 -2.88 1.41 13.51
CA GLN A 64 -1.43 1.58 13.39
C GLN A 64 -0.90 0.67 12.29
N PHE A 65 -0.48 1.31 11.20
CA PHE A 65 0.17 0.65 10.08
C PHE A 65 1.66 0.47 10.34
N PRO A 66 2.26 -0.66 9.94
CA PRO A 66 3.67 -0.92 10.13
C PRO A 66 4.57 -0.28 9.05
N ILE A 67 4.31 0.99 8.71
CA ILE A 67 4.94 1.70 7.57
C ILE A 67 5.90 2.80 8.02
N HIS A 68 5.68 3.37 9.22
CA HIS A 68 6.50 4.45 9.75
C HIS A 68 7.29 4.01 10.98
N PRO A 69 8.51 4.55 11.20
CA PRO A 69 9.26 4.32 12.44
C PRO A 69 8.41 4.66 13.67
N PRO A 70 8.46 3.86 14.76
CA PRO A 70 9.33 2.70 14.98
C PRO A 70 8.79 1.38 14.43
N HIS A 71 7.57 1.35 13.87
CA HIS A 71 6.84 0.13 13.55
C HIS A 71 7.06 -0.37 12.12
N VAL A 72 8.25 -0.19 11.55
CA VAL A 72 8.51 -0.62 10.16
C VAL A 72 8.67 -2.14 10.11
N GLY A 73 7.80 -2.81 9.37
CA GLY A 73 7.89 -4.25 9.17
C GLY A 73 6.66 -4.81 8.50
N TYR A 74 6.62 -4.79 7.17
CA TYR A 74 5.60 -5.48 6.39
C TYR A 74 6.24 -6.22 5.21
N GLU A 75 5.53 -7.24 4.76
CA GLU A 75 5.85 -8.03 3.58
C GLU A 75 4.74 -7.87 2.53
N ILE A 76 5.05 -8.18 1.28
CA ILE A 76 4.08 -8.16 0.19
C ILE A 76 3.72 -9.61 -0.15
N ASP A 77 2.51 -10.03 0.18
CA ASP A 77 1.94 -11.28 -0.30
C ASP A 77 1.52 -11.10 -1.77
N LYS A 78 2.42 -11.51 -2.67
CA LYS A 78 2.24 -11.39 -4.12
C LYS A 78 1.12 -12.26 -4.67
N GLN A 79 0.73 -13.32 -3.96
CA GLN A 79 -0.35 -14.22 -4.43
C GLN A 79 -1.70 -13.55 -4.24
N LYS A 80 -1.87 -12.85 -3.11
CA LYS A 80 -3.10 -12.15 -2.74
C LYS A 80 -3.10 -10.66 -3.06
N PHE A 81 -1.97 -10.12 -3.53
CA PHE A 81 -1.78 -8.69 -3.81
C PHE A 81 -2.08 -7.81 -2.59
N GLN A 82 -1.62 -8.24 -1.41
CA GLN A 82 -1.85 -7.54 -0.14
C GLN A 82 -0.53 -7.31 0.61
N PHE A 83 -0.50 -6.28 1.43
CA PHE A 83 0.55 -6.02 2.40
C PHE A 83 0.22 -6.78 3.69
N VAL A 84 1.19 -7.44 4.29
CA VAL A 84 1.03 -8.23 5.52
C VAL A 84 2.03 -7.72 6.55
N ALA A 85 1.62 -7.46 7.78
CA ALA A 85 2.54 -7.07 8.83
C ALA A 85 3.57 -8.20 9.08
N GLY A 86 4.86 -7.85 9.18
CA GLY A 86 5.97 -8.80 9.23
C GLY A 86 6.00 -9.67 10.49
N GLU A 87 5.29 -9.27 11.55
CA GLU A 87 5.10 -10.09 12.76
C GLU A 87 4.08 -11.23 12.57
N THR A 88 3.39 -11.30 11.42
CA THR A 88 2.25 -12.20 11.20
C THR A 88 2.55 -13.45 10.35
N LEU A 89 3.76 -13.60 9.82
CA LEU A 89 4.13 -14.73 8.96
C LEU A 89 5.12 -15.64 9.67
N THR A 90 4.58 -16.60 10.44
CA THR A 90 5.26 -17.90 10.54
C THR A 90 5.29 -18.47 9.14
N SER A 91 6.47 -18.41 8.52
CA SER A 91 6.77 -18.94 7.20
C SER A 91 6.65 -20.47 7.20
N GLU A 92 5.42 -20.96 7.21
CA GLU A 92 5.11 -22.34 6.87
C GLU A 92 4.11 -22.31 5.71
N GLU A 93 4.63 -22.66 4.54
CA GLU A 93 3.93 -23.50 3.56
C GLU A 93 2.77 -22.86 2.77
N ARG A 94 3.11 -22.07 1.74
CA ARG A 94 2.30 -21.98 0.50
C ARG A 94 3.19 -21.89 -0.73
N VAL A 95 3.88 -22.99 -1.02
CA VAL A 95 4.39 -23.24 -2.37
C VAL A 95 3.15 -23.47 -3.24
N LEU A 96 2.83 -22.51 -4.10
CA LEU A 96 1.75 -22.71 -5.07
C LEU A 96 2.15 -23.82 -6.03
N PRO A 97 1.24 -24.75 -6.35
CA PRO A 97 1.43 -25.70 -7.44
C PRO A 97 1.76 -24.96 -8.75
N ASP A 98 2.70 -25.50 -9.53
CA ASP A 98 3.18 -24.85 -10.77
C ASP A 98 2.06 -24.55 -11.77
N ASP A 99 1.00 -25.37 -11.80
CA ASP A 99 -0.15 -25.17 -12.67
C ASP A 99 -1.02 -23.96 -12.27
N GLU A 100 -1.09 -23.65 -10.97
CA GLU A 100 -1.79 -22.47 -10.47
C GLU A 100 -0.99 -21.19 -10.76
N LEU A 101 0.34 -21.25 -10.61
CA LEU A 101 1.24 -20.17 -10.98
C LEU A 101 1.14 -19.84 -12.47
N GLU A 102 1.09 -20.87 -13.32
CA GLU A 102 0.96 -20.71 -14.77
C GLU A 102 -0.40 -20.13 -15.16
N ARG A 103 -1.49 -20.53 -14.49
CA ARG A 103 -2.81 -19.91 -14.68
C ARG A 103 -2.82 -18.43 -14.30
N LEU A 104 -2.15 -18.05 -13.22
CA LEU A 104 -2.04 -16.65 -12.77
C LEU A 104 -1.22 -15.82 -13.77
N ARG A 105 -0.11 -16.37 -14.28
CA ARG A 105 0.68 -15.76 -15.36
C ARG A 105 -0.15 -15.51 -16.61
N TYR A 106 -0.84 -16.54 -17.10
CA TYR A 106 -1.69 -16.44 -18.28
C TYR A 106 -2.80 -15.38 -18.12
N ARG A 107 -3.43 -15.33 -16.94
CA ARG A 107 -4.44 -14.30 -16.63
C ARG A 107 -3.84 -12.90 -16.66
N PHE A 108 -2.64 -12.73 -16.08
CA PHE A 108 -1.96 -11.44 -16.06
C PHE A 108 -1.57 -10.98 -17.46
N GLU A 109 -0.97 -11.86 -18.25
CA GLU A 109 -0.64 -11.60 -19.67
C GLU A 109 -1.89 -11.20 -20.45
N SER A 110 -2.98 -11.94 -20.29
CA SER A 110 -4.27 -11.61 -20.92
C SER A 110 -4.79 -10.22 -20.51
N GLN A 111 -4.56 -9.78 -19.26
CA GLN A 111 -4.94 -8.43 -18.82
C GLN A 111 -4.03 -7.35 -19.43
N VAL A 112 -2.73 -7.63 -19.53
CA VAL A 112 -1.76 -6.73 -20.18
C VAL A 112 -2.09 -6.58 -21.68
N GLU A 113 -2.43 -7.67 -22.36
CA GLU A 113 -2.81 -7.64 -23.78
C GLU A 113 -4.13 -6.90 -24.03
N ARG A 114 -5.07 -6.95 -23.09
CA ARG A 114 -6.35 -6.23 -23.17
C ARG A 114 -6.20 -4.74 -22.87
N LYS A 115 -5.11 -4.33 -22.20
CA LYS A 115 -4.83 -2.91 -22.02
C LYS A 115 -4.44 -2.31 -23.38
N PRO A 116 -4.93 -1.11 -23.71
CA PRO A 116 -4.52 -0.43 -24.93
C PRO A 116 -2.99 -0.34 -24.96
N LYS A 117 -2.36 -0.87 -26.01
CA LYS A 117 -0.93 -0.64 -26.25
C LYS A 117 -0.74 0.88 -26.30
N TRP A 118 0.12 1.41 -25.44
CA TRP A 118 0.52 2.82 -25.48
C TRP A 118 1.00 3.10 -26.91
N LYS A 119 0.18 3.76 -27.71
CA LYS A 119 0.60 4.27 -29.00
C LYS A 119 1.25 5.62 -28.72
N THR A 120 2.46 5.80 -29.23
CA THR A 120 3.28 7.02 -29.12
C THR A 120 2.58 8.29 -29.68
N GLU A 121 1.39 8.16 -30.26
CA GLU A 121 0.67 9.24 -30.94
C GLU A 121 -0.51 9.83 -30.16
N THR A 122 -0.72 9.47 -28.89
CA THR A 122 -1.75 10.17 -28.06
C THR A 122 -1.19 11.41 -27.36
N HIS A 123 -0.29 12.13 -28.03
CA HIS A 123 0.36 13.35 -27.52
C HIS A 123 -0.37 14.63 -27.95
N THR A 124 -1.70 14.59 -28.03
CA THR A 124 -2.54 15.77 -28.25
C THR A 124 -3.90 15.51 -27.59
N MET A 125 -4.03 15.76 -26.28
CA MET A 125 -5.30 16.11 -25.59
C MET A 125 -5.15 16.35 -24.08
N PHE A 126 -3.94 16.30 -23.50
CA PHE A 126 -3.71 16.84 -22.15
C PHE A 126 -2.90 18.13 -22.28
N GLN A 127 -3.60 19.27 -22.21
CA GLN A 127 -2.98 20.59 -22.11
C GLN A 127 -2.30 20.84 -20.75
N ASP A 128 -2.36 19.87 -19.84
CA ASP A 128 -1.60 19.85 -18.60
C ASP A 128 -0.76 18.56 -18.55
N ILE A 129 0.28 18.48 -19.38
CA ILE A 129 1.30 17.44 -19.23
C ILE A 129 1.95 17.69 -17.87
N SER A 130 1.72 16.77 -16.94
CA SER A 130 2.30 16.86 -15.62
C SER A 130 3.82 16.88 -15.76
N VAL A 131 4.51 17.63 -14.89
CA VAL A 131 5.99 17.68 -14.88
C VAL A 131 6.58 16.26 -14.80
N ILE A 132 5.83 15.29 -14.26
CA ILE A 132 6.18 13.88 -14.18
C ILE A 132 6.33 13.27 -15.58
N ASP A 133 5.34 13.46 -16.46
CA ASP A 133 5.35 12.86 -17.80
C ASP A 133 6.52 13.39 -18.65
N THR A 134 6.85 14.68 -18.51
CA THR A 134 8.02 15.27 -19.17
C THR A 134 9.33 14.69 -18.63
N VAL A 135 9.45 14.54 -17.30
CA VAL A 135 10.64 13.92 -16.69
C VAL A 135 10.81 12.47 -17.12
N VAL A 136 9.73 11.69 -17.16
CA VAL A 136 9.76 10.28 -17.58
C VAL A 136 10.19 10.16 -19.04
N SER A 137 9.66 11.02 -19.92
CA SER A 137 10.07 11.06 -21.33
C SER A 137 11.58 11.35 -21.49
N GLU A 138 12.10 12.34 -20.77
CA GLU A 138 13.51 12.71 -20.82
C GLU A 138 14.43 11.63 -20.21
N MET A 139 13.97 10.90 -19.19
CA MET A 139 14.66 9.72 -18.66
C MET A 139 14.78 8.60 -19.71
N VAL A 140 13.69 8.30 -20.42
CA VAL A 140 13.68 7.27 -21.47
C VAL A 140 14.60 7.67 -22.63
N GLY A 141 14.72 8.97 -22.91
CA GLY A 141 15.67 9.52 -23.87
C GLY A 141 17.15 9.52 -23.42
N GLY A 142 17.45 9.10 -22.19
CA GLY A 142 18.81 9.10 -21.64
C GLY A 142 19.32 10.47 -21.22
N ASN A 143 18.44 11.47 -21.09
CA ASN A 143 18.78 12.85 -20.79
C ASN A 143 18.89 13.09 -19.27
N VAL A 144 19.78 12.35 -18.63
CA VAL A 144 19.93 12.28 -17.16
C VAL A 144 20.20 13.66 -16.54
N GLN A 145 20.87 14.56 -17.26
CA GLN A 145 21.17 15.90 -16.78
C GLN A 145 19.91 16.77 -16.60
N TYR A 146 18.90 16.61 -17.48
CA TYR A 146 17.62 17.31 -17.37
C TYR A 146 16.81 16.84 -16.16
N VAL A 147 16.85 15.53 -15.90
CA VAL A 147 16.18 14.89 -14.75
C VAL A 147 16.81 15.37 -13.45
N GLU A 148 18.14 15.43 -13.39
CA GLU A 148 18.82 15.93 -12.21
C GLU A 148 18.49 17.39 -11.89
N THR A 149 18.45 18.27 -12.89
CA THR A 149 18.16 19.70 -12.66
C THR A 149 16.69 19.96 -12.35
N THR A 150 15.80 19.20 -12.97
CA THR A 150 14.34 19.39 -12.84
C THR A 150 13.78 18.71 -11.59
N CYS A 151 14.28 17.52 -11.22
CA CYS A 151 13.77 16.76 -10.06
C CYS A 151 14.42 17.14 -8.73
N LYS A 152 15.70 17.56 -8.69
CA LYS A 152 16.38 17.95 -7.43
C LYS A 152 15.61 19.04 -6.64
N PRO A 153 15.00 20.07 -7.26
CA PRO A 153 14.17 21.04 -6.54
C PRO A 153 12.82 20.48 -6.09
N LEU A 154 12.21 19.58 -6.88
CA LEU A 154 10.90 18.99 -6.60
C LEU A 154 10.95 17.98 -5.45
N MET A 155 12.04 17.20 -5.35
CA MET A 155 12.26 16.25 -4.26
C MET A 155 12.51 16.91 -2.89
N LYS A 156 12.82 18.21 -2.83
CA LYS A 156 12.90 18.96 -1.56
C LYS A 156 11.52 19.29 -0.97
N ARG A 157 10.44 19.18 -1.75
CA ARG A 157 9.06 19.25 -1.25
C ARG A 157 8.63 17.83 -0.87
N LYS A 158 8.37 17.60 0.42
CA LYS A 158 8.18 16.31 1.13
C LYS A 158 7.12 15.33 0.58
N SER A 159 6.55 15.53 -0.60
CA SER A 159 5.41 14.78 -1.14
C SER A 159 5.74 13.85 -2.32
N PHE A 160 6.97 13.84 -2.84
CA PHE A 160 7.27 13.18 -4.13
C PHE A 160 7.91 11.78 -4.02
N CYS A 161 8.10 11.24 -2.81
CA CYS A 161 9.02 10.11 -2.58
C CYS A 161 8.42 8.71 -2.63
N THR A 162 7.12 8.51 -2.82
CA THR A 162 6.52 7.17 -2.68
C THR A 162 6.36 6.36 -3.96
N GLU A 163 6.38 6.98 -5.14
CA GLU A 163 6.08 6.25 -6.39
C GLU A 163 7.31 5.86 -7.21
N LEU A 164 8.42 6.62 -7.17
CA LEU A 164 9.58 6.35 -8.03
C LEU A 164 10.57 5.30 -7.47
N SER A 165 10.49 4.97 -6.18
CA SER A 165 11.46 4.06 -5.55
C SER A 165 11.16 2.57 -5.77
N LEU A 166 9.94 2.20 -6.15
CA LEU A 166 9.55 0.79 -6.29
C LEU A 166 9.88 0.22 -7.68
N ASP A 167 9.86 1.04 -8.73
CA ASP A 167 10.18 0.57 -10.09
C ASP A 167 11.68 0.42 -10.35
N LEU A 168 12.53 1.18 -9.64
CA LEU A 168 13.99 1.15 -9.85
C LEU A 168 14.68 -0.10 -9.27
N VAL A 169 14.10 -0.73 -8.25
CA VAL A 169 14.69 -1.93 -7.62
C VAL A 169 14.41 -3.19 -8.46
N ALA A 170 13.35 -3.19 -9.26
CA ALA A 170 12.99 -4.35 -10.10
C ALA A 170 13.91 -4.54 -11.32
N GLN A 171 14.62 -3.50 -11.77
CA GLN A 171 15.44 -3.57 -13.00
C GLN A 171 16.91 -3.92 -12.78
N ARG A 172 17.40 -4.02 -11.53
CA ARG A 172 18.81 -4.34 -11.23
C ARG A 172 19.11 -5.82 -10.93
N GLY A 173 18.13 -6.71 -11.08
CA GLY A 173 18.28 -8.15 -10.83
C GLY A 173 18.47 -9.05 -12.06
N LEU A 174 18.54 -8.49 -13.27
CA LEU A 174 18.74 -9.24 -14.52
C LEU A 174 20.04 -8.82 -15.19
N ARG A 175 21.17 -9.24 -14.62
CA ARG A 175 22.42 -9.50 -15.32
C ARG A 175 23.12 -10.68 -14.69
#